data_AF-A0A538HB32-F1
#
_entry.id   AF-A0A538HB32-F1
#
_cell.length_a   1.000
_cell.length_b   1.000
_cell.length_c   1.000
_cell.angle_alpha   90.00
_cell.angle_beta   90.00
_cell.angle_gamma   90.00
#
_symmetry.space_group_name_H-M   'P 1'
#
loop_
_entity.id
_entity.type
_entity.pdbx_description
1 polymer ?
#
loop_
_entity_poly.entity_id
_entity_poly.type
_entity_poly.pdbx_seq_one_letter_code
_entity_poly.pdbx_strand_id
1 'polypeptide(L)' 'MRRLLGLTALVGFALAVASFVRRGAGRRRERVDLYYDDGSMVSLPDGSPESERLLALGRDALRAARA' A
#
# COMPACT_ATOMS: atom_id res chain seq x y z
N MET A 1 39.29 -12.59 -1.54
CA MET A 1 38.48 -11.77 -2.46
C MET A 1 37.05 -12.29 -2.64
N ARG A 2 36.84 -13.58 -2.97
CA ARG A 2 35.50 -14.19 -3.17
C ARG A 2 34.53 -14.03 -1.99
N ARG A 3 35.03 -14.09 -0.74
CA ARG A 3 34.22 -13.88 0.48
C ARG A 3 33.77 -12.43 0.66
N LEU A 4 34.61 -11.47 0.28
CA LEU A 4 34.28 -10.05 0.35
C LEU A 4 33.18 -9.69 -0.65
N LEU A 5 33.27 -10.24 -1.87
CA LEU A 5 32.25 -10.10 -2.91
C LEU A 5 30.91 -10.69 -2.48
N GLY A 6 30.93 -11.86 -1.82
CA GLY A 6 29.73 -12.47 -1.25
C GLY A 6 29.08 -11.59 -0.19
N LEU A 7 29.88 -11.02 0.73
CA LEU A 7 29.38 -10.11 1.76
C LEU A 7 28.78 -8.82 1.18
N THR A 8 29.45 -8.19 0.21
CA THR A 8 28.92 -6.98 -0.42
C THR A 8 27.64 -7.23 -1.20
N ALA A 9 27.52 -8.39 -1.85
CA ALA A 9 26.30 -8.78 -2.55
C ALA A 9 25.14 -9.00 -1.57
N LEU A 10 25.41 -9.63 -0.43
CA LEU A 10 24.41 -9.92 0.60
C LEU A 10 23.91 -8.62 1.27
N VAL A 11 24.83 -7.70 1.59
CA VAL A 11 24.49 -6.37 2.12
C VAL A 11 23.70 -5.56 1.08
N GLY A 12 24.13 -5.54 -0.18
CA GLY A 12 23.42 -4.86 -1.26
C GLY A 12 21.99 -5.40 -1.46
N PHE A 13 21.84 -6.73 -1.43
CA PHE A 13 20.54 -7.38 -1.53
C PHE A 13 19.62 -7.04 -0.34
N ALA A 14 20.15 -7.08 0.89
CA ALA A 14 19.38 -6.74 2.08
C ALA A 14 18.88 -5.28 2.05
N LEU A 15 19.71 -4.34 1.60
CA LEU A 15 19.32 -2.93 1.44
C LEU A 15 18.27 -2.74 0.34
N ALA A 16 18.42 -3.44 -0.79
CA ALA A 16 17.45 -3.39 -1.89
C ALA A 16 16.06 -3.88 -1.42
N VAL A 17 16.01 -5.03 -0.74
CA VAL A 17 14.78 -5.59 -0.16
C VAL A 17 14.18 -4.65 0.87
N ALA A 18 14.98 -4.10 1.79
CA ALA A 18 14.49 -3.17 2.80
C ALA A 18 13.88 -1.90 2.17
N SER A 19 14.49 -1.36 1.11
CA SER A 19 13.95 -0.21 0.38
C SER A 19 12.65 -0.54 -0.35
N PHE A 20 12.57 -1.73 -0.96
CA PHE A 20 11.39 -2.20 -1.67
C PHE A 20 10.21 -2.42 -0.72
N VAL A 21 10.46 -3.05 0.42
CA VAL A 21 9.48 -3.23 1.49
C VAL A 21 9.05 -1.90 2.08
N ARG A 22 9.96 -0.95 2.36
CA ARG A 22 9.58 0.40 2.83
C ARG A 22 8.74 1.16 1.81
N ARG A 23 9.08 1.06 0.53
CA ARG A 23 8.35 1.74 -0.57
C ARG A 23 6.98 1.11 -0.82
N GLY A 24 6.87 -0.21 -0.66
CA GLY A 24 5.60 -0.95 -0.69
C GLY A 24 4.74 -0.72 0.55
N ALA A 25 5.34 -0.65 1.74
CA ALA A 25 4.63 -0.39 3.00
C ALA A 25 4.13 1.06 3.11
N GLY A 26 4.88 2.02 2.55
CA GLY A 26 4.41 3.41 2.37
C GLY A 26 3.36 3.55 1.26
N ARG A 27 3.32 2.62 0.31
CA ARG A 27 2.22 2.39 -0.64
C ARG A 27 1.22 1.39 -0.06
N ARG A 28 0.74 1.58 1.17
CA ARG A 28 -0.59 1.05 1.51
C ARG A 28 -1.55 1.70 0.53
N ARG A 29 -1.81 1.00 -0.57
CA ARG A 29 -2.66 1.48 -1.64
C ARG A 29 -4.06 1.52 -1.04
N GLU A 30 -4.50 2.73 -0.73
CA GLU A 30 -5.87 2.94 -0.29
C GLU A 30 -6.77 2.50 -1.44
N ARG A 31 -7.70 1.58 -1.14
CA ARG A 31 -8.63 1.00 -2.09
C ARG A 31 -10.04 1.14 -1.56
N VAL A 32 -11.02 1.03 -2.44
CA VAL A 32 -12.43 1.07 -2.08
C VAL A 32 -13.06 -0.28 -2.42
N ASP A 33 -13.53 -0.98 -1.38
CA ASP A 33 -14.35 -2.18 -1.52
C ASP A 33 -15.77 -1.85 -1.04
N LEU A 34 -16.75 -2.11 -1.89
CA LEU A 34 -18.17 -1.96 -1.60
C LEU A 34 -18.75 -3.33 -1.26
N TYR A 35 -19.33 -3.44 -0.07
CA TYR A 35 -20.02 -4.63 0.39
C TYR A 35 -21.53 -4.39 0.32
N TYR A 36 -22.24 -5.28 -0.35
CA TYR A 36 -23.69 -5.24 -0.49
C TYR A 36 -24.36 -6.19 0.51
N ASP A 37 -25.66 -6.00 0.71
CA ASP A 37 -26.48 -6.76 1.65
C ASP A 37 -26.67 -8.23 1.23
N ASP A 38 -26.63 -8.50 -0.08
CA ASP A 38 -26.60 -9.82 -0.68
C ASP A 38 -25.28 -10.58 -0.46
N GLY A 39 -24.31 -9.95 0.23
CA GLY A 39 -22.98 -10.50 0.49
C GLY A 39 -22.02 -10.37 -0.68
N SER A 40 -22.43 -9.76 -1.79
CA SER A 40 -21.55 -9.45 -2.90
C SER A 40 -20.58 -8.34 -2.54
N MET A 41 -19.45 -8.32 -3.25
CA MET A 41 -18.38 -7.36 -3.04
C MET A 41 -17.88 -6.84 -4.39
N VAL A 42 -17.73 -5.52 -4.49
CA VAL A 42 -17.16 -4.85 -5.66
C VAL A 42 -15.99 -3.99 -5.23
N SER A 43 -14.80 -4.30 -5.74
CA SER A 43 -13.63 -3.43 -5.62
C SER A 43 -13.63 -2.41 -6.75
N LEU A 44 -13.52 -1.13 -6.41
CA LEU A 44 -13.36 -0.09 -7.41
C LEU A 44 -11.92 -0.07 -7.95
N PRO A 45 -11.71 0.17 -9.26
CA PRO A 45 -10.38 0.25 -9.81
C PRO A 45 -9.54 1.35 -9.16
N ASP A 46 -8.30 1.03 -8.85
CA ASP A 46 -7.36 1.98 -8.27
C ASP A 46 -7.18 3.20 -9.19
N GLY A 47 -7.41 4.40 -8.65
CA GLY A 47 -7.25 5.65 -9.39
C GLY A 47 -8.42 5.97 -10.33
N SER A 48 -9.54 5.25 -10.23
CA SER A 48 -10.77 5.69 -10.88
C SER A 48 -11.34 6.94 -10.20
N PRO A 49 -12.06 7.82 -10.93
CA PRO A 49 -12.70 9.00 -10.33
C PRO A 49 -13.65 8.66 -9.17
N GLU A 50 -14.35 7.52 -9.24
CA GLU A 50 -15.22 7.02 -8.17
C GLU A 50 -14.42 6.65 -6.92
N SER A 51 -13.32 5.91 -7.10
CA SER A 51 -12.44 5.51 -6.01
C SER A 51 -11.85 6.73 -5.30
N GLU A 52 -11.39 7.73 -6.06
CA GLU A 52 -10.77 8.93 -5.49
C GLU A 52 -11.75 9.77 -4.67
N ARG A 53 -12.99 9.93 -5.16
CA ARG A 53 -14.05 10.64 -4.43
C ARG A 53 -14.38 9.95 -3.10
N LEU A 54 -14.52 8.62 -3.11
CA LEU A 54 -14.85 7.86 -1.90
C LEU A 54 -13.68 7.84 -0.90
N LEU A 55 -12.44 7.73 -1.39
CA LEU A 55 -11.26 7.81 -0.54
C LEU A 55 -11.12 9.18 0.14
N ALA A 56 -11.45 10.27 -0.54
CA ALA A 56 -11.45 11.60 0.07
C ALA A 56 -12.43 11.68 1.26
N LEU A 57 -13.67 11.21 1.08
CA LEU A 57 -14.67 11.16 2.15
C LEU A 57 -14.23 10.25 3.30
N GLY A 58 -13.66 9.08 3.01
CA GLY A 58 -13.14 8.16 4.02
C GLY A 58 -12.02 8.78 4.86
N ARG A 59 -11.11 9.54 4.23
CA ARG A 59 -10.05 10.27 4.95
C ARG A 59 -10.62 11.34 5.87
N ASP A 60 -11.63 12.07 5.43
CA ASP A 60 -12.27 13.10 6.25
C ASP A 60 -13.02 12.51 7.44
N ALA A 61 -13.74 11.40 7.24
CA ALA A 61 -14.38 10.66 8.33
C ALA A 61 -13.38 10.14 9.36
N LEU A 62 -12.25 9.57 8.90
CA LEU A 62 -11.18 9.10 9.79
C LEU A 62 -10.50 10.22 10.57
N ARG A 63 -10.35 11.41 9.96
CA ARG A 63 -9.84 12.60 10.67
C ARG A 63 -10.82 13.06 11.72
N ALA A 64 -12.10 13.15 11.39
CA ALA A 64 -13.15 13.57 12.32
C ALA A 64 -13.26 12.62 13.52
N ALA A 65 -13.13 11.31 13.32
CA ALA A 65 -13.19 10.31 14.40
C ALA A 65 -11.95 10.30 15.32
N ARG A 66 -10.84 10.93 14.92
CA ARG A 66 -9.60 11.02 15.73
C ARG A 66 -9.47 12.30 16.54
N ALA A 67 -10.33 13.29 16.27
CA ALA A 67 -10.40 14.55 17.01
C ALA A 67 -11.22 14.39 18.28
#